data_AF-A0A8H4R0P5-F1
#
_entry.id   AF-A0A8H4R0P5-F1
#
_cell.length_a   1.000
_cell.length_b   1.000
_cell.length_c   1.000
_cell.angle_alpha   90.00
_cell.angle_beta   90.00
_cell.angle_gamma   90.00
#
_symmetry.space_group_name_H-M   'P 1'
#
loop_
_entity.id
_entity.type
_entity.pdbx_description
1 polymer ?
#
loop_
_entity_poly.entity_id
_entity_poly.type
_entity_poly.pdbx_seq_one_letter_code
_entity_poly.pdbx_strand_id
1 'polypeptide(L)'
;MDHGTYDQHDEINLIRLVRRLEKSVARSDDWKPSVTLPAEEIWLKAQKTRQKVKFARRLLKNVEVNDFEPSASRIKHLNDFKIKLDRVDTFIKDIEMSSKPESHIPEPILPTLPVPRPPLTPSVSSNANLPPPTQPELSNPDLLSPPEASEKPQSSSPSVSTKGLTIVPPDPDELSPSLITTALPSLLPSHPPETAVASAFSRNFGPIPTNRKAGASTTLAHGSTVLHEELSSQLELMAQQLKRNAIHFSSSLEKDKSVVEDAQGKLEGNYDVMQKERVRLRDRSSASRSNTCLVIGVVALVLLLFMLMVSVIRFS
;
A
#
# COMPACT_ATOMS: atom_id res chain seq x y z
N MET A 1 30.51 7.12 21.04
CA MET A 1 30.52 8.33 21.88
C MET A 1 29.96 9.51 21.05
N ASP A 2 28.70 9.45 20.60
CA ASP A 2 28.29 10.15 19.36
C ASP A 2 26.99 10.97 19.46
N HIS A 3 26.44 11.24 20.65
CA HIS A 3 25.15 11.92 20.76
C HIS A 3 25.13 13.35 20.17
N GLY A 4 26.28 14.03 20.11
CA GLY A 4 26.36 15.39 19.56
C GLY A 4 26.19 15.49 18.04
N THR A 5 26.43 14.41 17.28
CA THR A 5 26.30 14.44 15.82
C THR A 5 24.84 14.33 15.39
N TYR A 6 24.04 13.47 16.04
CA TYR A 6 22.62 13.28 15.74
C TYR A 6 21.82 14.58 15.87
N ASP A 7 22.03 15.35 16.95
CA ASP A 7 21.33 16.62 17.17
C ASP A 7 21.68 17.66 16.10
N GLN A 8 22.96 17.71 15.70
CA GLN A 8 23.45 18.56 14.63
C GLN A 8 22.90 18.13 13.26
N HIS A 9 22.74 16.82 13.02
CA HIS A 9 22.11 16.30 11.80
C HIS A 9 20.62 16.66 11.73
N ASP A 10 19.86 16.51 12.82
CA ASP A 10 18.44 16.88 12.88
C ASP A 10 18.24 18.38 12.67
N GLU A 11 19.08 19.23 13.26
CA GLU A 11 19.05 20.69 13.02
C GLU A 11 19.40 21.05 11.57
N ILE A 12 20.47 20.49 11.00
CA ILE A 12 20.84 20.71 9.59
C ILE A 12 19.73 20.25 8.65
N ASN A 13 19.10 19.11 8.94
CA ASN A 13 18.00 18.56 8.16
C ASN A 13 16.74 19.43 8.29
N LEU A 14 16.41 19.94 9.48
CA LEU A 14 15.34 20.91 9.71
C LEU A 14 15.56 22.19 8.88
N ILE A 15 16.75 22.81 8.97
CA ILE A 15 17.11 24.01 8.20
C ILE A 15 16.91 23.77 6.69
N ARG A 16 17.45 22.65 6.16
CA ARG A 16 17.32 22.29 4.74
C ARG A 16 15.87 22.04 4.34
N LEU A 17 15.09 21.36 5.19
CA LEU A 17 13.71 20.99 4.91
C LEU A 17 12.79 22.21 4.94
N VAL A 18 12.91 23.09 5.94
CA VAL A 18 12.12 24.33 6.03
C VAL A 18 12.43 25.22 4.83
N ARG A 19 13.70 25.45 4.47
CA ARG A 19 14.06 26.22 3.26
C ARG A 19 13.46 25.62 1.97
N ARG A 20 13.43 24.29 1.84
CA ARG A 20 12.79 23.60 0.69
C ARG A 20 11.27 23.77 0.70
N LEU A 21 10.63 23.69 1.87
CA LEU A 21 9.19 23.91 2.04
C LEU A 21 8.81 25.35 1.70
N GLU A 22 9.50 26.35 2.26
CA GLU A 22 9.33 27.76 1.94
C GLU A 22 9.50 28.02 0.44
N LYS A 23 10.57 27.49 -0.18
CA LYS A 23 10.79 27.63 -1.63
C LYS A 23 9.73 26.94 -2.48
N SER A 24 9.14 25.84 -2.01
CA SER A 24 8.03 25.17 -2.71
C SER A 24 6.71 25.91 -2.58
N VAL A 25 6.46 26.58 -1.46
CA VAL A 25 5.26 27.42 -1.23
C VAL A 25 5.36 28.76 -1.96
N ALA A 26 6.54 29.39 -1.96
CA ALA A 26 6.77 30.68 -2.61
C ALA A 26 6.58 30.66 -4.14
N ARG A 27 6.58 29.47 -4.76
CA ARG A 27 6.23 29.28 -6.17
C ARG A 27 4.71 29.16 -6.31
N SER A 28 3.98 30.26 -6.15
CA SER A 28 2.51 30.24 -6.19
C SER A 28 1.92 29.69 -7.49
N ASP A 29 2.64 29.75 -8.61
CA ASP A 29 2.20 29.19 -9.89
C ASP A 29 2.28 27.65 -9.92
N ASP A 30 3.13 27.02 -9.11
CA ASP A 30 3.21 25.56 -8.93
C ASP A 30 1.96 24.98 -8.20
N TRP A 31 1.02 25.84 -7.76
CA TRP A 31 -0.15 25.50 -6.95
C TRP A 31 -1.49 25.92 -7.57
N LYS A 32 -1.48 26.54 -8.76
CA LYS A 32 -2.70 26.92 -9.48
C LYS A 32 -3.08 25.79 -10.45
N PRO A 33 -4.37 25.45 -10.61
CA PRO A 33 -4.81 24.54 -11.68
C PRO A 33 -4.48 25.18 -13.04
N SER A 34 -3.57 24.55 -13.77
CA SER A 34 -3.21 24.92 -15.14
C SER A 34 -3.76 23.87 -16.11
N VAL A 35 -3.82 24.20 -17.40
CA VAL A 35 -4.16 23.23 -18.46
C VAL A 35 -3.22 22.02 -18.47
N THR A 36 -2.04 22.15 -17.85
CA THR A 36 -1.01 21.09 -17.74
C THR A 36 -1.02 20.31 -16.43
N LEU A 37 -1.72 20.77 -15.37
CA LEU A 37 -1.73 20.13 -14.05
C LEU A 37 -3.17 20.03 -13.52
N PRO A 38 -3.78 18.82 -13.52
CA PRO A 38 -5.13 18.64 -13.00
C PRO A 38 -5.18 18.93 -11.49
N ALA A 39 -6.35 19.36 -11.00
CA ALA A 39 -6.56 19.70 -9.59
C ALA A 39 -6.22 18.53 -8.63
N GLU A 40 -6.42 17.29 -9.07
CA GLU A 40 -6.05 16.07 -8.35
C GLU A 40 -4.53 15.97 -8.07
N GLU A 41 -3.69 16.35 -9.04
CA GLU A 41 -2.23 16.33 -8.83
C GLU A 41 -1.80 17.42 -7.84
N ILE A 42 -2.45 18.58 -7.87
CA ILE A 42 -2.24 19.67 -6.91
C ILE A 42 -2.64 19.23 -5.51
N TRP A 43 -3.77 18.56 -5.36
CA TRP A 43 -4.22 17.98 -4.09
C TRP A 43 -3.25 16.92 -3.57
N LEU A 44 -2.80 16.00 -4.41
CA LEU A 44 -1.82 14.96 -4.05
C LEU A 44 -0.47 15.58 -3.64
N LYS A 45 -0.04 16.64 -4.34
CA LYS A 45 1.15 17.43 -4.02
C LYS A 45 0.99 18.16 -2.68
N ALA A 46 -0.20 18.69 -2.37
CA ALA A 46 -0.53 19.31 -1.08
C ALA A 46 -0.49 18.28 0.07
N GLN A 47 -1.03 17.07 -0.12
CA GLN A 47 -0.88 15.97 0.86
C GLN A 47 0.60 15.64 1.11
N LYS A 48 1.40 15.54 0.04
CA LYS A 48 2.84 15.23 0.12
C LYS A 48 3.64 16.33 0.82
N THR A 49 3.31 17.62 0.64
CA THR A 49 3.94 18.72 1.39
C THR A 49 3.44 18.78 2.84
N ARG A 50 2.16 18.49 3.10
CA ARG A 50 1.61 18.39 4.47
C ARG A 50 2.31 17.30 5.30
N GLN A 51 2.62 16.15 4.69
CA GLN A 51 3.44 15.12 5.35
C GLN A 51 4.86 15.61 5.68
N LYS A 52 5.51 16.34 4.76
CA LYS A 52 6.83 16.95 5.02
C LYS A 52 6.78 18.00 6.13
N VAL A 53 5.70 18.78 6.25
CA VAL A 53 5.48 19.71 7.37
C VAL A 53 5.33 18.96 8.69
N LYS A 54 4.55 17.87 8.75
CA LYS A 54 4.46 17.01 9.94
C LYS A 54 5.83 16.47 10.36
N PHE A 55 6.64 16.01 9.40
CA PHE A 55 8.00 15.55 9.65
C PHE A 55 8.92 16.69 10.14
N ALA A 56 8.85 17.88 9.55
CA ALA A 56 9.59 19.06 10.01
C ALA A 56 9.21 19.47 11.44
N ARG A 57 7.91 19.40 11.80
CA ARG A 57 7.45 19.62 13.19
C ARG A 57 7.98 18.55 14.15
N ARG A 58 8.19 17.30 13.71
CA ARG A 58 8.82 16.24 14.50
C ARG A 58 10.31 16.53 14.72
N LEU A 59 11.05 16.90 13.67
CA LEU A 59 12.45 17.33 13.78
C LEU A 59 12.61 18.53 14.73
N LEU A 60 11.73 19.54 14.63
CA LEU A 60 11.75 20.70 15.53
C LEU A 60 11.62 20.28 17.01
N LYS A 61 10.69 19.35 17.31
CA LYS A 61 10.53 18.79 18.66
C LYS A 61 11.75 17.96 19.11
N ASN A 62 12.38 17.20 18.22
CA ASN A 62 13.59 16.45 18.56
C ASN A 62 14.72 17.40 18.99
N VAL A 63 14.95 18.46 18.20
CA VAL A 63 15.97 19.49 18.49
C VAL A 63 15.66 20.22 19.80
N GLU A 64 14.40 20.59 20.05
CA GLU A 64 13.94 21.23 21.28
C GLU A 64 14.12 20.34 22.53
N VAL A 65 13.87 19.03 22.42
CA VAL A 65 13.98 18.07 23.55
C VAL A 65 15.43 17.72 23.89
N ASN A 66 16.36 17.81 22.94
CA ASN A 66 17.78 17.49 23.19
C ASN A 66 18.57 18.69 23.74
N ASP A 67 18.04 19.92 23.64
CA ASP A 67 18.74 21.13 24.06
C ASP A 67 18.44 21.50 25.52
N PHE A 68 19.31 21.07 26.43
CA PHE A 68 19.12 21.24 27.88
C PHE A 68 19.24 22.70 28.36
N GLU A 69 20.00 23.53 27.64
CA GLU A 69 20.20 24.95 27.96
C GLU A 69 20.22 25.79 26.67
N PRO A 70 19.05 26.05 26.06
CA PRO A 70 18.98 26.70 24.75
C PRO A 70 19.35 28.17 24.85
N SER A 71 20.44 28.57 24.17
CA SER A 71 20.84 29.98 24.06
C SER A 71 19.71 30.84 23.48
N ALA A 72 19.57 32.08 23.96
CA ALA A 72 18.49 33.00 23.55
C ALA A 72 18.40 33.21 22.03
N SER A 73 19.53 33.18 21.32
CA SER A 73 19.57 33.24 19.85
C SER A 73 19.00 31.98 19.19
N ARG A 74 19.21 30.81 19.79
CA ARG A 74 18.67 29.52 19.32
C ARG A 74 17.17 29.39 19.61
N ILE A 75 16.71 29.84 20.77
CA ILE A 75 15.26 29.96 21.09
C ILE A 75 14.56 30.81 20.02
N LYS A 76 15.14 31.95 19.63
CA LYS A 76 14.61 32.79 18.55
C LYS A 76 14.53 32.02 17.22
N HIS A 77 15.60 31.36 16.82
CA HIS A 77 15.67 30.59 15.56
C HIS A 77 14.66 29.42 15.51
N LEU A 78 14.44 28.71 16.63
CA LEU A 78 13.42 27.67 16.75
C LEU A 78 12.00 28.24 16.63
N ASN A 79 11.73 29.40 17.23
CA ASN A 79 10.47 30.11 17.07
C ASN A 79 10.26 30.61 15.63
N ASP A 80 11.31 31.13 14.98
CA ASP A 80 11.25 31.50 13.56
C ASP A 80 10.84 30.27 12.70
N PHE A 81 11.40 29.08 12.95
CA PHE A 81 10.97 27.85 12.27
C PHE A 81 9.53 27.45 12.58
N LYS A 82 9.08 27.61 13.83
CA LYS A 82 7.69 27.33 14.21
C LYS A 82 6.71 28.22 13.41
N ILE A 83 6.97 29.53 13.37
CA ILE A 83 6.18 30.52 12.62
C ILE A 83 6.19 30.20 11.10
N LYS A 84 7.36 29.87 10.54
CA LYS A 84 7.49 29.47 9.12
C LYS A 84 6.70 28.20 8.81
N LEU A 85 6.77 27.18 9.67
CA LEU A 85 6.02 25.94 9.52
C LEU A 85 4.51 26.13 9.69
N ASP A 86 4.08 27.00 10.60
CA ASP A 86 2.66 27.35 10.75
C ASP A 86 2.13 28.06 9.50
N ARG A 87 2.86 29.04 8.94
CA ARG A 87 2.50 29.71 7.68
C ARG A 87 2.43 28.74 6.48
N VAL A 88 3.35 27.78 6.41
CA VAL A 88 3.35 26.76 5.35
C VAL A 88 2.18 25.78 5.54
N ASP A 89 1.86 25.39 6.78
CA ASP A 89 0.75 24.50 7.10
C ASP A 89 -0.62 25.14 6.80
N THR A 90 -0.81 26.42 7.11
CA THR A 90 -2.05 27.14 6.76
C THR A 90 -2.23 27.28 5.26
N PHE A 91 -1.18 27.62 4.51
CA PHE A 91 -1.22 27.70 3.04
C PHE A 91 -1.54 26.34 2.39
N ILE A 92 -0.93 25.25 2.86
CA ILE A 92 -1.20 23.91 2.32
C ILE A 92 -2.62 23.45 2.65
N LYS A 93 -3.15 23.77 3.85
CA LYS A 93 -4.55 23.50 4.21
C LYS A 93 -5.54 24.24 3.32
N ASP A 94 -5.28 25.51 3.01
CA ASP A 94 -6.10 26.32 2.11
C ASP A 94 -6.16 25.71 0.70
N ILE A 95 -5.00 25.33 0.15
CA ILE A 95 -4.93 24.59 -1.12
C ILE A 95 -5.63 23.23 -1.04
N GLU A 96 -5.45 22.47 0.03
CA GLU A 96 -6.08 21.15 0.21
C GLU A 96 -7.61 21.24 0.20
N MET A 97 -8.18 22.32 0.76
CA MET A 97 -9.62 22.61 0.69
C MET A 97 -10.06 23.06 -0.70
N SER A 98 -9.27 23.92 -1.36
CA SER A 98 -9.56 24.47 -2.70
C SER A 98 -9.42 23.44 -3.84
N SER A 99 -8.50 22.48 -3.70
CA SER A 99 -8.19 21.47 -4.72
C SER A 99 -8.80 20.09 -4.47
N LYS A 100 -9.58 19.91 -3.40
CA LYS A 100 -10.19 18.63 -3.04
C LYS A 100 -11.01 18.09 -4.21
N PRO A 101 -10.70 16.90 -4.76
CA PRO A 101 -11.50 16.32 -5.84
C PRO A 101 -12.95 16.10 -5.41
N GLU A 102 -13.89 16.52 -6.26
CA GLU A 102 -15.30 16.14 -6.15
C GLU A 102 -15.38 14.61 -6.21
N SER A 103 -15.93 13.96 -5.17
CA SER A 103 -15.95 12.50 -5.08
C SER A 103 -17.01 11.93 -6.02
N HIS A 104 -16.69 11.82 -7.29
CA HIS A 104 -17.58 11.27 -8.30
C HIS A 104 -17.72 9.75 -8.13
N ILE A 105 -18.72 9.34 -7.36
CA ILE A 105 -19.20 7.95 -7.37
C ILE A 105 -19.68 7.67 -8.79
N PRO A 106 -19.12 6.69 -9.53
CA PRO A 106 -19.58 6.38 -10.87
C PRO A 106 -21.04 5.93 -10.82
N GLU A 107 -21.87 6.48 -11.70
CA GLU A 107 -23.28 6.08 -11.77
C GLU A 107 -23.39 4.58 -12.04
N PRO A 108 -24.31 3.86 -11.36
CA PRO A 108 -24.43 2.41 -11.52
C PRO A 108 -24.78 2.08 -12.98
N ILE A 109 -23.95 1.28 -13.64
CA ILE A 109 -23.98 0.99 -15.09
C ILE A 109 -25.16 0.05 -15.48
N LEU A 110 -26.02 -0.31 -14.53
CA LEU A 110 -27.11 -1.27 -14.70
C LEU A 110 -28.30 -0.77 -15.56
N PRO A 111 -28.73 0.52 -15.50
CA PRO A 111 -29.86 1.01 -16.31
C PRO A 111 -29.53 1.28 -17.79
N THR A 112 -28.25 1.40 -18.14
CA THR A 112 -27.80 1.87 -19.46
C THR A 112 -27.57 0.75 -20.48
N LEU A 113 -27.79 -0.51 -20.11
CA LEU A 113 -27.67 -1.65 -21.03
C LEU A 113 -28.82 -1.62 -22.07
N PRO A 114 -28.51 -1.55 -23.38
CA PRO A 114 -29.54 -1.45 -24.41
C PRO A 114 -30.34 -2.74 -24.54
N VAL A 115 -31.68 -2.64 -24.41
CA VAL A 115 -32.60 -3.76 -24.62
C VAL A 115 -32.46 -4.29 -26.05
N PRO A 116 -32.12 -5.59 -26.26
CA PRO A 116 -31.90 -6.14 -27.60
C PRO A 116 -33.14 -6.04 -28.49
N ARG A 117 -32.99 -5.39 -29.66
CA ARG A 117 -34.05 -5.30 -30.67
C ARG A 117 -34.02 -6.55 -31.57
N PRO A 118 -35.14 -7.27 -31.78
CA PRO A 118 -35.14 -8.56 -32.46
C PRO A 118 -34.76 -8.47 -33.96
N PRO A 119 -33.87 -9.33 -34.47
CA PRO A 119 -33.44 -9.30 -35.88
C PRO A 119 -34.40 -10.03 -36.82
N LEU A 120 -34.75 -9.37 -37.93
CA LEU A 120 -35.33 -9.97 -39.14
C LEU A 120 -34.22 -10.69 -39.92
N THR A 121 -34.34 -11.98 -40.24
CA THR A 121 -33.27 -12.71 -40.99
C THR A 121 -33.77 -13.94 -41.80
N PRO A 122 -32.98 -14.43 -42.80
CA PRO A 122 -33.40 -15.31 -43.90
C PRO A 122 -33.61 -16.81 -43.61
N SER A 123 -34.43 -17.45 -44.45
CA SER A 123 -34.33 -18.87 -44.81
C SER A 123 -32.95 -19.28 -45.35
N VAL A 124 -32.55 -20.54 -45.16
CA VAL A 124 -32.46 -21.53 -46.25
C VAL A 124 -32.82 -22.93 -45.69
N SER A 125 -33.56 -23.68 -46.51
CA SER A 125 -34.06 -25.05 -46.43
C SER A 125 -33.25 -26.12 -45.68
N SER A 126 -33.99 -27.04 -45.04
CA SER A 126 -33.60 -28.44 -44.81
C SER A 126 -34.66 -29.37 -45.43
N ASN A 127 -34.29 -30.62 -45.75
CA ASN A 127 -35.16 -31.56 -46.44
C ASN A 127 -34.95 -33.00 -45.95
N ALA A 128 -36.06 -33.74 -45.71
CA ALA A 128 -36.16 -35.21 -45.54
C ALA A 128 -35.42 -35.90 -44.36
N ASN A 129 -35.83 -37.09 -43.87
CA ASN A 129 -37.16 -37.68 -43.63
C ASN A 129 -37.01 -38.89 -42.64
N LEU A 130 -38.07 -39.33 -41.97
CA LEU A 130 -38.12 -40.51 -41.06
C LEU A 130 -38.59 -41.79 -41.81
N PRO A 131 -38.29 -43.05 -41.37
CA PRO A 131 -39.20 -43.78 -40.43
C PRO A 131 -38.58 -44.91 -39.52
N PRO A 132 -39.38 -45.62 -38.66
CA PRO A 132 -38.97 -46.65 -37.65
C PRO A 132 -39.67 -48.04 -37.88
N PRO A 133 -40.08 -48.88 -36.88
CA PRO A 133 -39.41 -49.63 -35.77
C PRO A 133 -39.66 -51.19 -35.80
N THR A 134 -39.13 -52.00 -34.84
CA THR A 134 -39.61 -53.38 -34.47
C THR A 134 -39.19 -53.79 -33.03
N GLN A 135 -39.93 -54.72 -32.39
CA GLN A 135 -39.85 -55.14 -30.96
C GLN A 135 -39.10 -56.52 -30.72
N PRO A 136 -39.41 -57.39 -29.72
CA PRO A 136 -38.64 -57.51 -28.46
C PRO A 136 -38.25 -58.96 -28.04
N GLU A 137 -37.48 -59.14 -26.94
CA GLU A 137 -37.60 -60.35 -26.09
C GLU A 137 -37.14 -60.12 -24.63
N LEU A 138 -37.53 -61.01 -23.72
CA LEU A 138 -37.51 -60.85 -22.25
C LEU A 138 -36.99 -62.12 -21.56
N SER A 139 -36.06 -62.02 -20.61
CA SER A 139 -35.81 -63.06 -19.57
C SER A 139 -34.96 -62.53 -18.40
N ASN A 140 -35.56 -62.47 -17.21
CA ASN A 140 -34.92 -62.41 -15.89
C ASN A 140 -35.02 -63.84 -15.25
N PRO A 141 -34.78 -64.13 -13.94
CA PRO A 141 -34.31 -63.28 -12.82
C PRO A 141 -33.33 -63.93 -11.80
N ASP A 142 -33.02 -63.17 -10.73
CA ASP A 142 -32.85 -63.62 -9.32
C ASP A 142 -31.55 -64.36 -8.86
N LEU A 143 -31.05 -64.22 -7.60
CA LEU A 143 -31.56 -63.56 -6.36
C LEU A 143 -30.43 -63.26 -5.31
N LEU A 144 -30.75 -62.42 -4.29
CA LEU A 144 -30.14 -62.28 -2.92
C LEU A 144 -28.75 -61.58 -2.79
N SER A 145 -28.57 -60.29 -2.43
CA SER A 145 -29.10 -59.43 -1.31
C SER A 145 -28.40 -59.64 0.08
N PRO A 146 -28.63 -58.81 1.13
CA PRO A 146 -27.67 -57.80 1.66
C PRO A 146 -27.37 -58.04 3.20
N PRO A 147 -27.01 -57.09 4.14
CA PRO A 147 -26.85 -55.62 4.09
C PRO A 147 -25.75 -54.92 4.98
N GLU A 148 -25.76 -53.58 4.93
CA GLU A 148 -25.51 -52.54 5.98
C GLU A 148 -24.14 -52.24 6.67
N ALA A 149 -23.87 -50.92 6.76
CA ALA A 149 -23.43 -50.11 7.93
C ALA A 149 -22.27 -49.11 7.68
N SER A 150 -22.34 -47.96 8.37
CA SER A 150 -21.49 -46.75 8.24
C SER A 150 -20.09 -46.85 8.89
N GLU A 151 -19.13 -46.00 8.48
CA GLU A 151 -18.39 -45.05 9.35
C GLU A 151 -17.24 -44.25 8.65
N LYS A 152 -16.65 -43.30 9.41
CA LYS A 152 -15.51 -42.36 9.16
C LYS A 152 -14.62 -42.44 10.45
N PRO A 153 -13.33 -42.01 10.58
CA PRO A 153 -12.38 -41.32 9.68
C PRO A 153 -10.90 -41.86 9.72
N GLN A 154 -9.93 -41.09 9.17
CA GLN A 154 -8.45 -41.16 9.40
C GLN A 154 -7.69 -42.41 8.85
N SER A 155 -6.39 -42.41 8.50
CA SER A 155 -5.31 -41.39 8.47
C SER A 155 -4.26 -41.72 7.38
N SER A 156 -3.46 -40.73 6.93
CA SER A 156 -2.01 -40.90 6.66
C SER A 156 -1.36 -39.57 6.22
N SER A 157 -0.34 -39.11 6.94
CA SER A 157 0.45 -37.91 6.60
C SER A 157 1.48 -38.17 5.48
N PRO A 158 2.03 -37.12 4.87
CA PRO A 158 3.47 -37.08 4.67
C PRO A 158 4.13 -35.86 5.35
N SER A 159 5.32 -36.09 5.91
CA SER A 159 6.16 -35.09 6.59
C SER A 159 6.86 -34.17 5.58
N VAL A 160 6.89 -32.86 5.84
CA VAL A 160 7.70 -31.90 5.07
C VAL A 160 8.92 -31.47 5.90
N SER A 161 10.10 -31.61 5.29
CA SER A 161 11.42 -31.47 5.93
C SER A 161 11.74 -30.04 6.38
N THR A 162 11.92 -29.85 7.70
CA THR A 162 12.51 -28.65 8.30
C THR A 162 14.04 -28.62 8.14
N LYS A 163 14.53 -28.26 6.93
CA LYS A 163 15.93 -27.89 6.69
C LYS A 163 15.99 -26.56 5.94
N GLY A 164 16.35 -25.49 6.65
CA GLY A 164 16.45 -24.14 6.07
C GLY A 164 16.25 -22.97 7.04
N LEU A 165 15.81 -23.22 8.28
CA LEU A 165 15.55 -22.14 9.26
C LEU A 165 16.66 -22.02 10.33
N THR A 166 17.89 -21.78 9.88
CA THR A 166 19.01 -21.39 10.76
C THR A 166 19.71 -20.18 10.17
N ILE A 167 19.31 -18.98 10.62
CA ILE A 167 20.00 -17.74 10.30
C ILE A 167 21.26 -17.68 11.18
N VAL A 168 22.40 -18.01 10.58
CA VAL A 168 23.73 -17.70 11.14
C VAL A 168 24.08 -16.27 10.70
N PRO A 169 24.52 -15.38 11.61
CA PRO A 169 24.97 -14.05 11.21
C PRO A 169 26.31 -14.13 10.47
N PRO A 170 26.50 -13.42 9.34
CA PRO A 170 27.79 -13.36 8.66
C PRO A 170 28.74 -12.35 9.33
N ASP A 171 30.03 -12.70 9.37
CA ASP A 171 31.11 -11.81 9.81
C ASP A 171 31.41 -10.70 8.77
N PRO A 172 31.92 -9.53 9.20
CA PRO A 172 31.97 -8.34 8.35
C PRO A 172 33.33 -8.13 7.65
N ASP A 173 33.67 -8.95 6.65
CA ASP A 173 34.81 -8.68 5.75
C ASP A 173 34.64 -9.34 4.36
N GLU A 174 33.74 -8.83 3.52
CA GLU A 174 33.86 -8.93 2.04
C GLU A 174 32.94 -7.93 1.32
N LEU A 175 33.54 -7.00 0.56
CA LEU A 175 32.84 -5.94 -0.18
C LEU A 175 32.70 -6.30 -1.66
N SER A 176 31.48 -6.46 -2.18
CA SER A 176 31.18 -6.42 -3.62
C SER A 176 29.69 -6.14 -3.92
N PRO A 177 29.35 -5.12 -4.73
CA PRO A 177 27.95 -4.73 -4.97
C PRO A 177 27.39 -5.28 -6.29
N SER A 178 26.86 -6.51 -6.31
CA SER A 178 26.30 -7.10 -7.55
C SER A 178 25.17 -8.12 -7.41
N LEU A 179 24.40 -8.12 -6.30
CA LEU A 179 23.27 -9.05 -6.10
C LEU A 179 21.98 -8.39 -5.54
N ILE A 180 21.52 -7.29 -6.15
CA ILE A 180 20.19 -6.70 -5.85
C ILE A 180 19.35 -6.59 -7.14
N THR A 181 18.95 -7.73 -7.73
CA THR A 181 17.78 -7.88 -8.64
C THR A 181 17.50 -9.38 -8.85
N THR A 182 16.86 -10.06 -7.90
CA THR A 182 16.15 -11.36 -8.14
C THR A 182 15.28 -11.77 -6.94
N ALA A 183 14.11 -11.14 -6.77
CA ALA A 183 13.06 -11.62 -5.86
C ALA A 183 11.69 -10.95 -6.14
N LEU A 184 11.14 -11.12 -7.35
CA LEU A 184 9.73 -10.89 -7.63
C LEU A 184 9.19 -12.07 -8.43
N PRO A 185 8.18 -12.83 -7.94
CA PRO A 185 7.55 -13.88 -8.72
C PRO A 185 6.69 -13.25 -9.83
N SER A 186 7.06 -13.52 -11.08
CA SER A 186 6.32 -13.10 -12.27
C SER A 186 4.97 -13.84 -12.36
N LEU A 187 3.89 -13.11 -12.59
CA LEU A 187 2.56 -13.64 -12.94
C LEU A 187 2.09 -13.12 -14.31
N LEU A 188 2.93 -13.31 -15.32
CA LEU A 188 2.60 -13.03 -16.73
C LEU A 188 2.99 -14.22 -17.61
N PRO A 189 2.02 -14.90 -18.27
CA PRO A 189 2.32 -15.89 -19.30
C PRO A 189 2.91 -15.22 -20.54
N SER A 190 4.17 -15.54 -20.86
CA SER A 190 4.90 -14.92 -21.97
C SER A 190 5.24 -15.92 -23.08
N HIS A 191 4.40 -15.98 -24.13
CA HIS A 191 4.81 -16.34 -25.50
C HIS A 191 3.65 -16.15 -26.52
N PRO A 192 3.73 -15.16 -27.42
CA PRO A 192 2.97 -15.14 -28.67
C PRO A 192 3.82 -15.70 -29.83
N PRO A 193 3.29 -16.54 -30.73
CA PRO A 193 3.91 -16.76 -32.03
C PRO A 193 3.69 -15.53 -32.93
N GLU A 194 4.73 -15.13 -33.67
CA GLU A 194 4.71 -14.03 -34.62
C GLU A 194 3.71 -14.26 -35.77
N THR A 195 3.02 -13.20 -36.21
CA THR A 195 2.89 -12.75 -37.62
C THR A 195 2.01 -11.48 -37.68
N ALA A 196 2.20 -10.65 -38.70
CA ALA A 196 1.39 -9.50 -39.12
C ALA A 196 1.56 -8.17 -38.35
N VAL A 197 2.55 -7.42 -38.85
CA VAL A 197 2.66 -5.96 -38.79
C VAL A 197 1.38 -5.19 -39.18
N ALA A 198 1.13 -4.10 -38.45
CA ALA A 198 0.54 -2.81 -38.87
C ALA A 198 -0.50 -2.71 -40.01
N SER A 199 -1.74 -2.34 -39.65
CA SER A 199 -2.48 -1.17 -40.21
C SER A 199 -3.73 -0.92 -39.34
N ALA A 200 -3.90 0.23 -38.71
CA ALA A 200 -4.37 1.49 -39.30
C ALA A 200 -5.82 1.42 -39.85
N PHE A 201 -6.70 2.15 -39.17
CA PHE A 201 -7.95 2.76 -39.64
C PHE A 201 -8.42 2.38 -41.06
N SER A 202 -9.50 1.59 -41.17
CA SER A 202 -10.42 1.71 -42.30
C SER A 202 -11.83 1.23 -41.94
N ARG A 203 -12.79 2.14 -42.14
CA ARG A 203 -14.20 1.79 -42.32
C ARG A 203 -14.29 0.92 -43.58
N ASN A 204 -15.03 -0.18 -43.55
CA ASN A 204 -15.68 -0.68 -44.77
C ASN A 204 -16.94 -1.45 -44.41
N PHE A 205 -18.03 -1.13 -45.11
CA PHE A 205 -19.29 -1.85 -45.02
C PHE A 205 -19.18 -3.21 -45.74
N GLY A 206 -19.77 -4.25 -45.15
CA GLY A 206 -19.92 -5.60 -45.73
C GLY A 206 -21.37 -6.11 -45.59
N PRO A 207 -21.84 -7.01 -46.47
CA PRO A 207 -23.25 -7.02 -46.87
C PRO A 207 -24.20 -7.91 -46.04
N ILE A 208 -25.49 -7.57 -46.13
CA ILE A 208 -26.63 -8.27 -45.51
C ILE A 208 -27.23 -9.28 -46.50
N PRO A 209 -27.43 -10.57 -46.13
CA PRO A 209 -28.33 -11.47 -46.84
C PRO A 209 -29.78 -11.34 -46.33
N THR A 210 -30.76 -11.52 -47.21
CA THR A 210 -32.20 -11.32 -46.92
C THR A 210 -33.05 -12.55 -47.24
N ASN A 211 -34.04 -12.88 -46.39
CA ASN A 211 -35.28 -13.58 -46.75
C ASN A 211 -36.30 -13.51 -45.58
N ARG A 212 -37.48 -14.11 -45.78
CA ARG A 212 -38.67 -14.19 -44.90
C ARG A 212 -38.93 -15.69 -44.58
N LYS A 213 -39.96 -16.19 -43.88
CA LYS A 213 -41.26 -15.67 -43.39
C LYS A 213 -41.80 -16.58 -42.25
N ALA A 214 -42.85 -16.18 -41.54
CA ALA A 214 -43.36 -16.82 -40.31
C ALA A 214 -44.41 -17.95 -40.47
N GLY A 215 -44.59 -18.79 -39.43
CA GLY A 215 -45.76 -19.65 -39.19
C GLY A 215 -45.60 -20.66 -38.02
N ALA A 216 -46.56 -20.68 -37.06
CA ALA A 216 -46.75 -21.63 -35.93
C ALA A 216 -45.56 -21.86 -34.96
N SER A 217 -45.57 -21.44 -33.68
CA SER A 217 -46.45 -21.87 -32.58
C SER A 217 -46.56 -23.40 -32.47
N THR A 218 -45.75 -24.10 -31.65
CA THR A 218 -46.03 -24.21 -30.20
C THR A 218 -44.83 -24.65 -29.33
N THR A 219 -43.63 -24.87 -29.87
CA THR A 219 -42.51 -25.53 -29.14
C THR A 219 -41.43 -24.60 -28.57
N LEU A 220 -41.39 -23.32 -28.96
CA LEU A 220 -40.25 -22.43 -28.71
C LEU A 220 -40.11 -21.93 -27.25
N ALA A 221 -41.15 -22.03 -26.43
CA ALA A 221 -41.15 -21.54 -25.04
C ALA A 221 -40.19 -22.29 -24.09
N HIS A 222 -39.76 -23.51 -24.46
CA HIS A 222 -38.85 -24.34 -23.66
C HIS A 222 -37.37 -23.97 -23.83
N GLY A 223 -36.98 -23.29 -24.92
CA GLY A 223 -35.58 -22.96 -25.17
C GLY A 223 -35.08 -21.73 -24.38
N SER A 224 -35.93 -20.72 -24.22
CA SER A 224 -35.58 -19.50 -23.49
C SER A 224 -35.57 -19.69 -21.97
N THR A 225 -36.40 -20.60 -21.45
CA THR A 225 -36.36 -21.03 -20.04
C THR A 225 -35.06 -21.79 -19.75
N VAL A 226 -34.66 -22.73 -20.62
CA VAL A 226 -33.38 -23.44 -20.50
C VAL A 226 -32.17 -22.51 -20.52
N LEU A 227 -32.11 -21.50 -21.41
CA LEU A 227 -31.01 -20.52 -21.40
C LEU A 227 -31.02 -19.61 -20.16
N HIS A 228 -32.20 -19.24 -19.64
CA HIS A 228 -32.30 -18.52 -18.38
C HIS A 228 -31.84 -19.37 -17.19
N GLU A 229 -32.14 -20.66 -17.21
CA GLU A 229 -31.73 -21.63 -16.20
C GLU A 229 -30.21 -21.84 -16.25
N GLU A 230 -29.63 -21.99 -17.44
CA GLU A 230 -28.17 -22.05 -17.64
C GLU A 230 -27.45 -20.79 -17.13
N LEU A 231 -27.91 -19.58 -17.50
CA LEU A 231 -27.35 -18.33 -17.00
C LEU A 231 -27.54 -18.17 -15.48
N SER A 232 -28.67 -18.62 -14.92
CA SER A 232 -28.90 -18.60 -13.48
C SER A 232 -27.95 -19.56 -12.75
N SER A 233 -27.68 -20.74 -13.32
CA SER A 233 -26.71 -21.69 -12.78
C SER A 233 -25.27 -21.14 -12.84
N GLN A 234 -24.92 -20.42 -13.91
CA GLN A 234 -23.61 -19.78 -14.06
C GLN A 234 -23.44 -18.63 -13.05
N LEU A 235 -24.49 -17.85 -12.83
CA LEU A 235 -24.50 -16.78 -11.82
C LEU A 235 -24.45 -17.35 -10.40
N GLU A 236 -25.15 -18.47 -10.13
CA GLU A 236 -25.05 -19.17 -8.85
C GLU A 236 -23.64 -19.69 -8.61
N LEU A 237 -23.02 -20.34 -9.60
CA LEU A 237 -21.63 -20.80 -9.52
C LEU A 237 -20.65 -19.65 -9.26
N MET A 238 -20.81 -18.51 -9.96
CA MET A 238 -20.02 -17.31 -9.70
C MET A 238 -20.26 -16.72 -8.31
N ALA A 239 -21.51 -16.70 -7.82
CA ALA A 239 -21.83 -16.24 -6.47
C ALA A 239 -21.24 -17.17 -5.39
N GLN A 240 -21.29 -18.49 -5.61
CA GLN A 240 -20.63 -19.47 -4.74
C GLN A 240 -19.10 -19.34 -4.76
N GLN A 241 -18.51 -19.04 -5.92
CA GLN A 241 -17.06 -18.77 -6.03
C GLN A 241 -16.68 -17.47 -5.34
N LEU A 242 -17.43 -16.39 -5.53
CA LEU A 242 -17.23 -15.11 -4.84
C LEU A 242 -17.35 -15.27 -3.33
N LYS A 243 -18.32 -16.07 -2.85
CA LYS A 243 -18.47 -16.43 -1.44
C LYS A 243 -17.27 -17.20 -0.89
N ARG A 244 -16.75 -18.19 -1.63
CA ARG A 244 -15.51 -18.90 -1.25
C ARG A 244 -14.30 -17.97 -1.21
N ASN A 245 -14.17 -17.08 -2.19
CA ASN A 245 -13.11 -16.06 -2.22
C ASN A 245 -13.22 -15.12 -1.02
N ALA A 246 -14.42 -14.63 -0.69
CA ALA A 246 -14.65 -13.77 0.47
C ALA A 246 -14.28 -14.44 1.81
N ILE A 247 -14.66 -15.71 2.00
CA ILE A 247 -14.29 -16.50 3.19
C ILE A 247 -12.76 -16.72 3.25
N HIS A 248 -12.12 -16.98 2.11
CA HIS A 248 -10.67 -17.09 2.05
C HIS A 248 -10.00 -15.76 2.43
N PHE A 249 -10.44 -14.64 1.86
CA PHE A 249 -9.92 -13.31 2.18
C PHE A 249 -10.15 -12.92 3.65
N SER A 250 -11.30 -13.21 4.26
CA SER A 250 -11.49 -12.93 5.69
C SER A 250 -10.55 -13.77 6.56
N SER A 251 -10.31 -15.04 6.20
CA SER A 251 -9.35 -15.89 6.92
C SER A 251 -7.88 -15.47 6.74
N SER A 252 -7.53 -14.86 5.60
CA SER A 252 -6.21 -14.26 5.40
C SER A 252 -6.08 -12.96 6.17
N LEU A 253 -7.08 -12.08 6.14
CA LEU A 253 -7.08 -10.83 6.89
C LEU A 253 -7.00 -11.05 8.42
N GLU A 254 -7.59 -12.12 8.94
CA GLU A 254 -7.47 -12.48 10.35
C GLU A 254 -6.06 -12.95 10.73
N LYS A 255 -5.39 -13.71 9.84
CA LYS A 255 -3.96 -14.07 10.00
C LYS A 255 -3.07 -12.84 9.90
N ASP A 256 -3.26 -12.02 8.86
CA ASP A 256 -2.48 -10.81 8.62
C ASP A 256 -2.64 -9.82 9.79
N LYS A 257 -3.85 -9.70 10.36
CA LYS A 257 -4.10 -8.95 11.60
C LYS A 257 -3.24 -9.47 12.76
N SER A 258 -3.18 -10.78 12.98
CA SER A 258 -2.35 -11.35 14.06
C SER A 258 -0.85 -11.09 13.86
N VAL A 259 -0.37 -11.08 12.60
CA VAL A 259 1.02 -10.72 12.25
C VAL A 259 1.28 -9.23 12.48
N VAL A 260 0.31 -8.36 12.18
CA VAL A 260 0.41 -6.92 12.44
C VAL A 260 0.41 -6.63 13.95
N GLU A 261 -0.40 -7.33 14.75
CA GLU A 261 -0.43 -7.19 16.21
C GLU A 261 0.87 -7.67 16.86
N ASP A 262 1.45 -8.80 16.42
CA ASP A 262 2.77 -9.27 16.87
C ASP A 262 3.90 -8.31 16.46
N ALA A 263 3.87 -7.79 15.22
CA ALA A 263 4.82 -6.80 14.75
C ALA A 263 4.71 -5.48 15.53
N GLN A 264 3.49 -5.04 15.88
CA GLN A 264 3.26 -3.88 16.73
C GLN A 264 3.81 -4.11 18.14
N GLY A 265 3.52 -5.25 18.78
CA GLY A 265 4.04 -5.57 20.11
C GLY A 265 5.58 -5.63 20.16
N LYS A 266 6.21 -6.16 19.10
CA LYS A 266 7.68 -6.14 18.95
C LYS A 266 8.23 -4.73 18.75
N LEU A 267 7.53 -3.87 18.00
CA LEU A 267 7.91 -2.47 17.79
C LEU A 267 7.79 -1.65 19.08
N GLU A 268 6.72 -1.82 19.84
CA GLU A 268 6.50 -1.18 21.15
C GLU A 268 7.56 -1.65 22.16
N GLY A 269 7.79 -2.96 22.28
CA GLY A 269 8.84 -3.50 23.16
C GLY A 269 10.25 -3.02 22.79
N ASN A 270 10.58 -2.92 21.49
CA ASN A 270 11.87 -2.37 21.05
C ASN A 270 11.97 -0.86 21.33
N TYR A 271 10.88 -0.11 21.14
CA TYR A 271 10.82 1.32 21.44
C TYR A 271 11.04 1.60 22.93
N ASP A 272 10.42 0.83 23.82
CA ASP A 272 10.58 0.95 25.27
C ASP A 272 12.02 0.60 25.72
N VAL A 273 12.62 -0.45 25.16
CA VAL A 273 14.04 -0.77 25.40
C VAL A 273 14.93 0.38 24.93
N MET A 274 14.75 0.89 23.72
CA MET A 274 15.54 2.00 23.18
C MET A 274 15.38 3.28 24.02
N GLN A 275 14.17 3.59 24.48
CA GLN A 275 13.91 4.77 25.32
C GLN A 275 14.53 4.61 26.71
N LYS A 276 14.44 3.42 27.33
CA LYS A 276 15.08 3.10 28.61
C LYS A 276 16.60 3.16 28.52
N GLU A 277 17.18 2.66 27.42
CA GLU A 277 18.62 2.76 27.16
C GLU A 277 19.04 4.21 26.89
N ARG A 278 18.25 5.00 26.14
CA ARG A 278 18.50 6.43 25.93
C ARG A 278 18.53 7.21 27.26
N VAL A 279 17.61 6.91 28.19
CA VAL A 279 17.65 7.50 29.55
C VAL A 279 18.90 7.04 30.30
N ARG A 280 19.21 5.74 30.34
CA ARG A 280 20.40 5.22 31.04
C ARG A 280 21.72 5.76 30.49
N LEU A 281 21.82 5.93 29.18
CA LEU A 281 22.98 6.54 28.51
C LEU A 281 23.06 8.04 28.81
N ARG A 282 21.94 8.75 28.84
CA ARG A 282 21.89 10.16 29.25
C ARG A 282 22.38 10.34 30.70
N ASP A 283 21.94 9.48 31.62
CA ASP A 283 22.28 9.58 33.03
C ASP A 283 23.76 9.22 33.30
N ARG A 284 24.35 8.28 32.54
CA ARG A 284 25.81 8.07 32.55
C ARG A 284 26.59 9.21 31.87
N SER A 285 26.04 9.82 30.83
CA SER A 285 26.65 10.95 30.10
C SER A 285 26.72 12.23 30.96
N SER A 286 25.64 12.56 31.67
CA SER A 286 25.59 13.70 32.58
C SER A 286 26.56 13.54 33.76
N ALA A 287 26.64 12.34 34.34
CA ALA A 287 27.62 12.02 35.40
C ALA A 287 29.07 12.21 34.93
N SER A 288 29.42 11.74 33.72
CA SER A 288 30.78 11.91 33.18
C SER A 288 31.11 13.37 32.84
N ARG A 289 30.12 14.19 32.49
CA ARG A 289 30.32 15.62 32.18
C ARG A 289 30.40 16.49 33.45
N SER A 290 29.68 16.14 34.50
CA SER A 290 29.65 16.89 35.76
C SER A 290 31.02 16.98 36.43
N ASN A 291 31.75 15.86 36.52
CA ASN A 291 33.09 15.83 37.12
C ASN A 291 34.09 16.72 36.34
N THR A 292 34.09 16.64 35.00
CA THR A 292 34.96 17.48 34.16
C THR A 292 34.59 18.97 34.28
N CYS A 293 33.30 19.28 34.38
CA CYS A 293 32.82 20.66 34.61
C CYS A 293 33.30 21.21 35.95
N LEU A 294 33.22 20.42 37.04
CA LEU A 294 33.75 20.82 38.36
C LEU A 294 35.27 21.05 38.33
N VAL A 295 36.05 20.17 37.68
CA VAL A 295 37.50 20.34 37.55
C VAL A 295 37.83 21.62 36.77
N ILE A 296 37.15 21.89 35.65
CA ILE A 296 37.31 23.13 34.88
C ILE A 296 36.94 24.35 35.73
N GLY A 297 35.88 24.27 36.54
CA GLY A 297 35.48 25.33 37.47
C GLY A 297 36.54 25.65 38.53
N VAL A 298 37.17 24.62 39.12
CA VAL A 298 38.27 24.81 40.08
C VAL A 298 39.49 25.44 39.41
N VAL A 299 39.87 24.99 38.21
CA VAL A 299 40.98 25.59 37.44
C VAL A 299 40.68 27.05 37.10
N ALA A 300 39.46 27.38 36.68
CA ALA A 300 39.05 28.74 36.40
C ALA A 300 39.09 29.64 37.65
N LEU A 301 38.66 29.15 38.81
CA LEU A 301 38.75 29.87 40.09
C LEU A 301 40.22 30.19 40.45
N VAL A 302 41.12 29.22 40.31
CA VAL A 302 42.56 29.42 40.58
C VAL A 302 43.16 30.46 39.63
N LEU A 303 42.81 30.42 38.34
CA LEU A 303 43.23 31.45 37.37
C LEU A 303 42.68 32.84 37.72
N LEU A 304 41.44 32.94 38.22
CA LEU A 304 40.83 34.21 38.60
C LEU A 304 41.51 34.80 39.85
N LEU A 305 41.80 33.97 40.87
CA LEU A 305 42.58 34.38 42.05
C LEU A 305 44.01 34.80 41.68
N PHE A 306 44.66 34.07 40.76
CA PHE A 306 45.98 34.44 40.26
C PHE A 306 45.95 35.79 39.53
N MET A 307 44.98 36.01 38.63
CA MET A 307 44.80 37.28 37.94
C MET A 307 44.56 38.42 38.92
N LEU A 308 43.71 38.24 39.95
CA LEU A 308 43.49 39.24 40.99
C LEU A 308 44.78 39.56 41.76
N MET A 309 45.57 38.55 42.14
CA MET A 309 46.83 38.77 42.86
C MET A 309 47.86 39.51 42.00
N VAL A 310 47.97 39.17 40.70
CA VAL A 310 48.80 39.92 39.73
C VAL A 310 48.28 41.34 39.54
N SER A 311 46.96 41.55 39.47
CA SER A 311 46.37 42.89 39.42
C SER A 311 46.69 43.71 40.66
N VAL A 312 46.60 43.15 41.87
CA VAL A 312 46.98 43.86 43.11
C VAL A 312 48.47 44.23 43.09
N ILE A 313 49.37 43.33 42.74
CA ILE A 313 50.82 43.62 42.66
C ILE A 313 51.14 44.68 41.59
N ARG A 314 50.37 44.75 40.50
CA ARG A 314 50.63 45.65 39.37
C ARG A 314 49.94 47.01 39.48
N PHE A 315 48.94 47.14 40.35
CA PHE A 315 48.14 48.35 40.57
C PHE A 315 48.34 48.98 41.95
N SER A 316 49.06 48.30 42.84
CA SER A 316 49.67 48.86 44.07
C SER A 316 51.10 49.35 43.83
#